data_AF-A0A9Q0NXC3-F1
#
_entry.id   AF-A0A9Q0NXC3-F1
#
_cell.length_a   1.000
_cell.length_b   1.000
_cell.length_c   1.000
_cell.angle_alpha   90.00
_cell.angle_beta   90.00
_cell.angle_gamma   90.00
#
_symmetry.space_group_name_H-M   'P 1'
#
loop_
_entity.id
_entity.type
_entity.pdbx_description
1 polymer ?
#
loop_
_entity_poly.entity_id
_entity_poly.type
_entity_poly.pdbx_seq_one_letter_code
_entity_poly.pdbx_strand_id
1 'polypeptide(L)'
;MKKNQRNFPHTLLLNKPLDSAKAIEDGDLNLAESIFKEIKYLNDADTSTETRKLVRFYAEALVRRLYKLKDTEHAERHETQAWWRDQPHHLGFHPVRQWFNHTRGCLFSDMAQYIIEGKNGCPVLRRYNVPLVFASAWKPKFVQSYGGSDNKENVGNPESISSCLELSDLSIIQNDCEEAGDPTIMREGNMWSPECPSINEIAASSEIFDILESVCHVYKLPLALTWISDGRETTKNSDGKNLLRVEETACYFNDLGATEFVEICAGFDLEEGQGVAGKGLLSNIYFVPDVSDLYPADYPFVYEAWKFGLHGAVAIKLRNTYRSSVDYILEFFLPSKMREISEKQLLVNTISSTLQKNRRNSWIVCGIDLNVADAVAEVTAAEMSGITLMPKSGNSPSASNVD
;
A
#
# COMPACT_ATOMS: atom_id res chain seq x y z
N MET A 1 34.54 -32.72 20.78
CA MET A 1 34.10 -31.99 19.57
C MET A 1 32.90 -31.13 19.95
N LYS A 2 33.12 -29.85 20.24
CA LYS A 2 32.03 -28.89 20.46
C LYS A 2 31.45 -28.54 19.08
N LYS A 3 30.20 -28.94 18.81
CA LYS A 3 29.46 -28.44 17.65
C LYS A 3 29.16 -26.97 17.94
N ASN A 4 29.82 -26.08 17.21
CA ASN A 4 29.44 -24.67 17.16
C ASN A 4 27.98 -24.59 16.70
N GLN A 5 27.07 -24.23 17.61
CA GLN A 5 25.79 -23.64 17.24
C GLN A 5 26.11 -22.36 16.48
N ARG A 6 26.10 -22.41 15.16
CA ARG A 6 25.98 -21.22 14.34
C ARG A 6 24.55 -20.74 14.54
N ASN A 7 24.34 -19.77 15.44
CA ASN A 7 23.12 -18.96 15.40
C ASN A 7 23.14 -18.23 14.06
N PHE A 8 22.25 -18.61 13.15
CA PHE A 8 22.12 -17.95 11.86
C PHE A 8 21.42 -16.59 12.08
N PRO A 9 22.06 -15.45 11.75
CA PRO A 9 21.52 -14.11 11.98
C PRO A 9 20.17 -13.87 11.30
N HIS A 10 19.88 -14.57 10.18
CA HIS A 10 18.59 -14.52 9.47
C HIS A 10 17.36 -14.82 10.34
N THR A 11 17.47 -15.74 11.30
CA THR A 11 16.33 -16.15 12.14
C THR A 11 15.95 -15.06 13.14
N LEU A 12 16.94 -14.27 13.58
CA LEU A 12 16.72 -13.16 14.52
C LEU A 12 15.94 -12.02 13.85
N LEU A 13 16.15 -11.81 12.55
CA LEU A 13 15.52 -10.75 11.78
C LEU A 13 14.03 -11.02 11.53
N LEU A 14 13.70 -12.24 11.11
CA LEU A 14 12.33 -12.68 10.86
C LEU A 14 11.46 -12.68 12.12
N ASN A 15 12.10 -12.68 13.29
CA ASN A 15 11.40 -12.64 14.56
C ASN A 15 10.93 -11.23 14.93
N LYS A 16 11.58 -10.17 14.42
CA LYS A 16 11.31 -8.77 14.79
C LYS A 16 9.86 -8.34 14.51
N PRO A 17 9.25 -8.63 13.35
CA PRO A 17 7.85 -8.25 13.12
C PRO A 17 6.89 -8.90 14.13
N LEU A 18 7.13 -10.15 14.53
CA LEU A 18 6.29 -10.80 15.54
C LEU A 18 6.48 -10.17 16.92
N ASP A 19 7.73 -9.86 17.27
CA ASP A 19 8.05 -9.21 18.54
C ASP A 19 7.43 -7.79 18.60
N SER A 20 7.43 -7.05 17.48
CA SER A 20 6.69 -5.78 17.31
C SER A 20 5.18 -5.96 17.46
N ALA A 21 4.60 -6.97 16.82
CA ALA A 21 3.16 -7.24 16.89
C ALA A 21 2.72 -7.51 18.33
N LYS A 22 3.52 -8.29 19.07
CA LYS A 22 3.28 -8.56 20.48
C LYS A 22 3.42 -7.30 21.35
N ALA A 23 4.45 -6.49 21.11
CA ALA A 23 4.62 -5.22 21.84
C ALA A 23 3.42 -4.27 21.64
N ILE A 24 2.88 -4.22 20.41
CA ILE A 24 1.65 -3.47 20.10
C ILE A 24 0.45 -4.04 20.86
N GLU A 25 0.27 -5.36 20.88
CA GLU A 25 -0.81 -6.05 21.60
C GLU A 25 -0.74 -5.81 23.11
N ASP A 26 0.47 -5.83 23.68
CA ASP A 26 0.74 -5.56 25.09
C ASP A 26 0.63 -4.05 25.44
N GLY A 27 0.39 -3.17 24.47
CA GLY A 27 0.30 -1.72 24.63
C GLY A 27 1.65 -1.00 24.80
N ASP A 28 2.78 -1.70 24.62
CA ASP A 28 4.13 -1.15 24.72
C ASP A 28 4.59 -0.54 23.39
N LEU A 29 4.08 0.65 23.09
CA LEU A 29 4.43 1.40 21.88
C LEU A 29 5.91 1.80 21.82
N ASN A 30 6.57 1.97 22.97
CA ASN A 30 8.00 2.32 23.02
C ASN A 30 8.88 1.15 22.56
N LEU A 31 8.55 -0.07 23.03
CA LEU A 31 9.22 -1.28 22.57
C LEU A 31 8.95 -1.52 21.09
N ALA A 32 7.71 -1.37 20.65
CA ALA A 32 7.36 -1.49 19.23
C ALA A 32 8.17 -0.51 18.37
N GLU A 33 8.20 0.78 18.73
CA GLU A 33 8.96 1.82 18.03
C GLU A 33 10.47 1.52 18.00
N SER A 34 11.04 1.00 19.08
CA SER A 34 12.45 0.56 19.12
C SER A 34 12.74 -0.56 18.12
N ILE A 35 11.84 -1.55 18.03
CA ILE A 35 11.98 -2.66 17.09
C ILE A 35 11.79 -2.16 15.64
N PHE A 36 10.85 -1.26 15.38
CA PHE A 36 10.68 -0.66 14.04
C PHE A 36 11.87 0.19 13.61
N LYS A 37 12.50 0.94 14.52
CA LYS A 37 13.79 1.61 14.26
C LYS A 37 14.84 0.60 13.82
N GLU A 38 14.96 -0.49 14.57
CA GLU A 38 15.92 -1.54 14.24
C GLU A 38 15.62 -2.15 12.87
N ILE A 39 14.35 -2.43 12.54
CA ILE A 39 13.89 -2.91 11.23
C ILE A 39 14.25 -1.93 10.10
N LYS A 40 14.15 -0.62 10.34
CA LYS A 40 14.50 0.40 9.35
C LYS A 40 16.01 0.43 9.07
N TYR A 41 16.82 0.33 10.12
CA TYR A 41 18.28 0.41 10.03
C TYR A 41 18.96 -0.94 9.78
N LEU A 42 18.22 -1.95 9.31
CA LEU A 42 18.78 -3.25 8.95
C LEU A 42 19.75 -3.12 7.78
N ASN A 43 21.04 -3.07 8.11
CA ASN A 43 22.14 -3.02 7.15
C ASN A 43 23.11 -4.19 7.34
N ASP A 44 22.59 -5.34 7.77
CA ASP A 44 23.44 -6.48 8.12
C ASP A 44 23.96 -7.15 6.84
N ALA A 45 25.28 -7.12 6.64
CA ALA A 45 25.97 -7.69 5.48
C ALA A 45 25.70 -9.20 5.29
N ASP A 46 25.25 -9.87 6.36
CA ASP A 46 24.90 -11.28 6.38
C ASP A 46 23.41 -11.55 6.06
N THR A 47 22.58 -10.55 5.81
CA THR A 47 21.13 -10.75 5.54
C THR A 47 20.78 -10.73 4.06
N SER A 48 20.01 -11.72 3.61
CA SER A 48 19.58 -11.80 2.21
C SER A 48 18.60 -10.66 1.88
N THR A 49 18.63 -10.17 0.64
CA THR A 49 17.72 -9.12 0.16
C THR A 49 16.26 -9.54 0.30
N GLU A 50 15.95 -10.81 0.06
CA GLU A 50 14.60 -11.38 0.22
C GLU A 50 14.13 -11.30 1.68
N THR A 51 15.03 -11.60 2.63
CA THR A 51 14.70 -11.52 4.07
C THR A 51 14.37 -10.09 4.47
N ARG A 52 15.15 -9.10 3.99
CA ARG A 52 14.90 -7.68 4.26
C ARG A 52 13.57 -7.22 3.67
N LYS A 53 13.28 -7.59 2.42
CA LYS A 53 11.99 -7.31 1.75
C LYS A 53 10.82 -7.89 2.55
N LEU A 54 10.91 -9.18 2.94
CA LEU A 54 9.85 -9.84 3.73
C LEU A 54 9.59 -9.15 5.07
N VAL A 55 10.65 -8.80 5.83
CA VAL A 55 10.52 -8.11 7.12
C VAL A 55 9.87 -6.74 6.96
N ARG A 56 10.22 -5.98 5.91
CA ARG A 56 9.60 -4.69 5.58
C ARG A 56 8.11 -4.85 5.26
N PHE A 57 7.73 -5.82 4.42
CA PHE A 57 6.32 -6.09 4.10
C PHE A 57 5.48 -6.43 5.35
N TYR A 58 5.99 -7.27 6.25
CA TYR A 58 5.28 -7.56 7.50
C TYR A 58 5.17 -6.34 8.41
N ALA A 59 6.23 -5.52 8.48
CA ALA A 59 6.21 -4.28 9.24
C ALA A 59 5.14 -3.32 8.70
N GLU A 60 5.04 -3.17 7.37
CA GLU A 60 3.99 -2.38 6.71
C GLU A 60 2.59 -2.91 7.02
N ALA A 61 2.35 -4.23 6.87
CA ALA A 61 1.06 -4.83 7.16
C ALA A 61 0.62 -4.60 8.62
N LEU A 62 1.55 -4.72 9.57
CA LEU A 62 1.28 -4.43 10.98
C LEU A 62 0.93 -2.96 11.21
N VAL A 63 1.64 -2.03 10.57
CA VAL A 63 1.38 -0.59 10.68
C VAL A 63 0.06 -0.20 10.02
N ARG A 64 -0.26 -0.77 8.86
CA ARG A 64 -1.58 -0.61 8.20
C ARG A 64 -2.71 -1.03 9.13
N ARG A 65 -2.56 -2.17 9.80
CA ARG A 65 -3.53 -2.66 10.80
C ARG A 65 -3.63 -1.72 12.01
N LEU A 66 -2.49 -1.25 12.53
CA LEU A 66 -2.43 -0.34 13.66
C LEU A 66 -3.17 0.98 13.38
N TYR A 67 -2.92 1.59 12.22
CA TYR A 67 -3.51 2.86 11.83
C TYR A 67 -4.85 2.75 11.09
N LYS A 68 -5.35 1.52 10.87
CA LYS A 68 -6.56 1.26 10.07
C LYS A 68 -6.50 1.98 8.72
N LEU A 69 -5.32 1.96 8.08
CA LEU A 69 -5.15 2.53 6.75
C LEU A 69 -6.12 1.80 5.80
N LYS A 70 -6.87 2.57 5.01
CA LYS A 70 -7.87 2.00 4.09
C LYS A 70 -7.14 1.31 2.95
N ASP A 71 -7.07 -0.02 3.02
CA ASP A 71 -6.78 -0.83 1.84
C ASP A 71 -7.90 -0.59 0.82
N THR A 72 -7.53 -0.22 -0.40
CA THR A 72 -8.52 -0.03 -1.48
C THR A 72 -9.14 -1.35 -1.94
N GLU A 73 -8.58 -2.50 -1.54
CA GLU A 73 -9.25 -3.79 -1.59
C GLU A 73 -8.99 -4.56 -0.29
N HIS A 74 -10.07 -4.89 0.41
CA HIS A 74 -10.07 -5.58 1.70
C HIS A 74 -9.53 -7.03 1.60
N ALA A 75 -8.22 -7.24 1.55
CA ALA A 75 -7.65 -8.59 1.43
C ALA A 75 -7.25 -9.24 2.76
N GLU A 76 -6.85 -8.48 3.78
CA GLU A 76 -6.21 -9.06 4.98
C GLU A 76 -7.02 -8.85 6.27
N ARG A 77 -8.14 -9.58 6.41
CA ARG A 77 -8.83 -9.77 7.71
C ARG A 77 -8.53 -11.16 8.25
N HIS A 78 -7.55 -11.25 9.14
CA HIS A 78 -7.28 -12.49 9.86
C HIS A 78 -8.32 -12.72 10.97
N GLU A 79 -9.23 -13.66 10.73
CA GLU A 79 -10.20 -14.12 11.73
C GLU A 79 -9.68 -15.32 12.53
N THR A 80 -10.24 -15.53 13.72
CA THR A 80 -9.78 -16.60 14.62
C THR A 80 -10.06 -18.00 14.06
N GLN A 81 -9.30 -19.00 14.52
CA GLN A 81 -9.58 -20.42 14.19
C GLN A 81 -11.01 -20.83 14.59
N ALA A 82 -11.57 -20.24 15.65
CA ALA A 82 -12.95 -20.51 16.06
C ALA A 82 -13.95 -20.00 15.03
N TRP A 83 -13.75 -18.80 14.52
CA TRP A 83 -14.56 -18.18 13.48
C TRP A 83 -14.55 -19.00 12.18
N TRP A 84 -13.35 -19.35 11.69
CA TRP A 84 -13.18 -20.20 10.50
C TRP A 84 -13.62 -21.65 10.70
N ARG A 85 -13.86 -22.10 11.93
CA ARG A 85 -14.44 -23.42 12.18
C ARG A 85 -15.96 -23.40 12.04
N ASP A 86 -16.58 -22.31 12.49
CA ASP A 86 -18.02 -22.15 12.54
C ASP A 86 -18.60 -21.90 11.14
N GLN A 87 -17.93 -21.05 10.34
CA GLN A 87 -18.44 -20.66 9.03
C GLN A 87 -18.57 -21.84 8.02
N PRO A 88 -17.54 -22.70 7.78
CA PRO A 88 -17.71 -23.87 6.90
C PRO A 88 -18.72 -24.87 7.46
N HIS A 89 -18.85 -24.96 8.79
CA HIS A 89 -19.82 -25.84 9.43
C HIS A 89 -21.27 -25.39 9.13
N HIS A 90 -21.53 -24.08 9.19
CA HIS A 90 -22.81 -23.50 8.76
C HIS A 90 -23.08 -23.68 7.26
N LEU A 91 -22.04 -23.77 6.43
CA LEU A 91 -22.13 -24.05 5.00
C LEU A 91 -22.22 -25.55 4.67
N GLY A 92 -22.45 -26.41 5.67
CA GLY A 92 -22.64 -27.85 5.46
C GLY A 92 -21.35 -28.63 5.25
N PHE A 93 -20.20 -28.11 5.68
CA PHE A 93 -18.94 -28.84 5.70
C PHE A 93 -18.66 -29.43 7.09
N HIS A 94 -18.02 -30.60 7.12
CA HIS A 94 -17.57 -31.24 8.34
C HIS A 94 -16.03 -31.28 8.40
N PRO A 95 -15.43 -30.99 9.56
CA PRO A 95 -13.99 -31.02 9.70
C PRO A 95 -13.48 -32.47 9.55
N VAL A 96 -12.44 -32.64 8.73
CA VAL A 96 -11.69 -33.88 8.59
C VAL A 96 -10.51 -33.81 9.56
N ARG A 97 -10.48 -34.71 10.55
CA ARG A 97 -9.34 -34.80 11.46
C ARG A 97 -8.08 -35.09 10.67
N GLN A 98 -7.12 -34.18 10.74
CA GLN A 98 -5.81 -34.38 10.17
C GLN A 98 -4.93 -35.08 11.21
N TRP A 99 -4.46 -36.29 10.88
CA TRP A 99 -3.49 -36.98 11.73
C TRP A 99 -2.09 -36.44 11.41
N PHE A 100 -1.50 -35.73 12.36
CA PHE A 100 -0.09 -35.35 12.29
C PHE A 100 0.73 -36.35 13.09
N ASN A 101 1.61 -37.10 12.41
CA ASN A 101 2.66 -37.84 13.07
C ASN A 101 3.76 -36.86 13.47
N HIS A 102 3.96 -36.64 14.76
CA HIS A 102 5.05 -35.82 15.32
C HIS A 102 6.45 -36.25 14.84
N THR A 103 6.58 -37.42 14.22
CA THR A 103 7.83 -38.07 13.83
C THR A 103 8.28 -37.87 12.38
N ARG A 104 7.59 -37.06 11.55
CA ARG A 104 8.10 -36.73 10.20
C ARG A 104 7.92 -35.26 9.86
N GLY A 105 8.93 -34.48 10.19
CA GLY A 105 9.05 -33.11 9.73
C GLY A 105 10.38 -32.50 10.12
N CYS A 106 11.41 -32.78 9.33
CA CYS A 106 12.67 -32.02 9.33
C CYS A 106 12.48 -30.53 8.93
N LEU A 107 11.25 -30.01 8.98
CA LEU A 107 10.90 -28.64 8.61
C LEU A 107 11.37 -27.61 9.65
N PHE A 108 11.55 -28.02 10.91
CA PHE A 108 11.90 -27.11 12.01
C PHE A 108 13.02 -27.64 12.93
N SER A 109 13.82 -28.59 12.47
CA SER A 109 14.83 -29.25 13.34
C SER A 109 15.85 -28.29 13.96
N ASP A 110 16.05 -27.12 13.36
CA ASP A 110 16.97 -26.07 13.83
C ASP A 110 16.23 -24.85 14.45
N MET A 111 14.90 -24.93 14.64
CA MET A 111 14.01 -23.83 15.00
C MET A 111 13.23 -24.15 16.28
N ALA A 112 13.96 -24.32 17.39
CA ALA A 112 13.40 -24.76 18.69
C ALA A 112 12.26 -23.89 19.24
N GLN A 113 12.11 -22.65 18.75
CA GLN A 113 11.00 -21.79 19.13
C GLN A 113 9.67 -22.12 18.44
N TYR A 114 9.63 -22.97 17.41
CA TYR A 114 8.41 -23.30 16.67
C TYR A 114 7.89 -24.70 17.03
N ILE A 115 6.59 -24.80 17.34
CA ILE A 115 5.92 -26.04 17.74
C ILE A 115 4.63 -26.17 16.93
N ILE A 116 4.36 -27.37 16.40
CA ILE A 116 3.05 -27.70 15.83
C ILE A 116 2.25 -28.46 16.88
N GLU A 117 1.16 -27.86 17.34
CA GLU A 117 0.23 -28.47 18.28
C GLU A 117 -1.05 -28.89 17.57
N GLY A 118 -1.55 -30.10 17.88
CA GLY A 118 -2.87 -30.54 17.41
C GLY A 118 -3.97 -29.98 18.31
N LYS A 119 -4.60 -28.87 17.93
CA LYS A 119 -5.74 -28.30 18.67
C LYS A 119 -7.04 -28.59 17.90
N ASN A 120 -7.99 -29.27 18.54
CA ASN A 120 -9.30 -29.59 17.96
C ASN A 120 -9.23 -30.36 16.61
N GLY A 121 -8.21 -31.21 16.41
CA GLY A 121 -8.03 -31.99 15.18
C GLY A 121 -7.45 -31.21 14.00
N CYS A 122 -7.00 -29.98 14.23
CA CYS A 122 -6.32 -29.12 13.27
C CYS A 122 -4.87 -28.85 13.75
N PRO A 123 -3.84 -28.99 12.91
CA PRO A 123 -2.51 -28.51 13.24
C PRO A 123 -2.49 -26.98 13.39
N VAL A 124 -1.89 -26.50 14.48
CA VAL A 124 -1.60 -25.09 14.72
C VAL A 124 -0.11 -24.93 14.89
N LEU A 125 0.52 -24.19 13.98
CA LEU A 125 1.89 -23.73 14.11
C LEU A 125 1.94 -22.59 15.12
N ARG A 126 2.78 -22.76 16.14
CA ARG A 126 3.01 -21.81 17.22
C ARG A 126 4.48 -21.43 17.25
N ARG A 127 4.77 -20.19 17.64
CA ARG A 127 6.09 -19.79 18.11
C ARG A 127 6.01 -19.48 19.59
N TYR A 128 6.76 -20.21 20.42
CA TYR A 128 6.54 -20.26 21.86
C TYR A 128 5.05 -20.53 22.17
N ASN A 129 4.36 -19.63 22.86
CA ASN A 129 2.93 -19.73 23.17
C ASN A 129 2.03 -18.94 22.19
N VAL A 130 2.59 -18.28 21.17
CA VAL A 130 1.86 -17.44 20.22
C VAL A 130 1.42 -18.26 19.00
N PRO A 131 0.11 -18.37 18.69
CA PRO A 131 -0.36 -19.04 17.48
C PRO A 131 -0.08 -18.20 16.24
N LEU A 132 0.47 -18.82 15.20
CA LEU A 132 0.85 -18.14 13.95
C LEU A 132 -0.05 -18.56 12.78
N VAL A 133 -0.16 -19.88 12.55
CA VAL A 133 -0.89 -20.44 11.41
C VAL A 133 -1.68 -21.64 11.90
N PHE A 134 -2.92 -21.79 11.45
CA PHE A 134 -3.66 -23.04 11.59
C PHE A 134 -3.97 -23.61 10.21
N ALA A 135 -3.93 -24.93 10.08
CA ALA A 135 -4.43 -25.61 8.89
C ALA A 135 -5.60 -26.51 9.26
N SER A 136 -6.61 -26.57 8.40
CA SER A 136 -7.83 -27.36 8.59
C SER A 136 -8.23 -28.02 7.29
N ALA A 137 -8.86 -29.20 7.35
CA ALA A 137 -9.44 -29.88 6.20
C ALA A 137 -10.93 -30.09 6.42
N TRP A 138 -11.69 -30.01 5.34
CA TRP A 138 -13.14 -30.02 5.35
C TRP A 138 -13.68 -30.95 4.27
N LYS A 139 -14.78 -31.64 4.56
CA LYS A 139 -15.52 -32.44 3.57
C LYS A 139 -16.99 -32.00 3.55
N PRO A 140 -17.65 -31.96 2.38
CA PRO A 140 -19.07 -31.62 2.32
C PRO A 140 -19.92 -32.71 2.97
N LYS A 141 -21.03 -32.31 3.60
CA LYS A 141 -22.05 -33.21 4.12
C LYS A 141 -22.87 -33.74 2.95
N PHE A 142 -22.78 -35.05 2.68
CA PHE A 142 -23.71 -35.69 1.78
C PHE A 142 -25.07 -35.81 2.47
N VAL A 143 -26.11 -35.22 1.90
CA VAL A 143 -27.49 -35.43 2.32
C VAL A 143 -27.87 -36.86 1.92
N GLN A 144 -27.81 -37.79 2.86
CA GLN A 144 -28.53 -39.06 2.69
C GLN A 144 -30.02 -38.76 2.91
N SER A 145 -30.79 -38.80 1.83
CA SER A 145 -32.25 -38.80 1.91
C SER A 145 -32.69 -40.05 2.67
N TYR A 146 -33.45 -39.86 3.75
CA TYR A 146 -34.11 -40.96 4.44
C TYR A 146 -35.18 -41.57 3.54
N GLY A 147 -34.96 -42.82 3.16
CA GLY A 147 -35.97 -43.74 2.64
C GLY A 147 -35.44 -45.14 2.84
N GLY A 148 -35.76 -45.74 3.99
CA GLY A 148 -35.23 -47.05 4.38
C GLY A 148 -35.61 -48.16 3.41
N SER A 149 -34.67 -49.05 3.15
CA SER A 149 -34.84 -50.51 3.22
C SER A 149 -33.59 -51.15 2.64
N ASP A 150 -33.11 -52.18 3.34
CA ASP A 150 -32.20 -53.17 2.79
C ASP A 150 -32.64 -53.59 1.38
N ASN A 151 -31.74 -53.48 0.40
CA ASN A 151 -31.25 -54.58 -0.43
C ASN A 151 -30.56 -54.07 -1.71
N LYS A 152 -29.32 -54.54 -1.88
CA LYS A 152 -28.58 -54.88 -3.12
C LYS A 152 -28.70 -54.01 -4.37
N GLU A 153 -27.53 -53.50 -4.76
CA GLU A 153 -26.92 -53.44 -6.10
C GLU A 153 -27.72 -52.89 -7.31
N ASN A 154 -27.07 -51.91 -7.94
CA ASN A 154 -26.98 -51.57 -9.37
C ASN A 154 -27.69 -50.31 -9.91
N VAL A 155 -26.82 -49.37 -10.31
CA VAL A 155 -26.78 -48.56 -11.56
C VAL A 155 -28.01 -47.75 -11.98
N GLY A 156 -27.84 -46.42 -12.07
CA GLY A 156 -28.68 -45.57 -12.93
C GLY A 156 -28.63 -44.06 -12.63
N ASN A 157 -27.83 -43.34 -13.43
CA ASN A 157 -27.82 -41.91 -13.85
C ASN A 157 -28.43 -40.76 -13.00
N PRO A 158 -27.81 -39.56 -12.98
CA PRO A 158 -28.24 -38.40 -12.19
C PRO A 158 -29.04 -37.39 -13.03
N GLU A 159 -30.15 -36.88 -12.51
CA GLU A 159 -30.70 -35.60 -12.97
C GLU A 159 -31.63 -35.00 -11.92
N SER A 160 -31.45 -33.70 -11.68
CA SER A 160 -32.31 -32.78 -10.91
C SER A 160 -32.29 -32.99 -9.37
N ILE A 161 -32.17 -31.98 -8.51
CA ILE A 161 -32.80 -30.66 -8.54
C ILE A 161 -31.93 -29.62 -7.80
N SER A 162 -31.84 -28.46 -8.43
CA SER A 162 -31.49 -27.14 -7.88
C SER A 162 -32.61 -26.60 -6.99
N SER A 163 -32.29 -26.16 -5.78
CA SER A 163 -33.02 -25.08 -5.08
C SER A 163 -32.17 -24.62 -3.90
N CYS A 164 -31.43 -23.52 -4.06
CA CYS A 164 -31.83 -22.19 -3.61
C CYS A 164 -31.76 -22.02 -2.08
N LEU A 165 -30.75 -21.23 -1.72
CA LEU A 165 -30.65 -20.39 -0.53
C LEU A 165 -32.01 -19.81 -0.13
N GLU A 166 -32.36 -19.90 1.15
CA GLU A 166 -33.05 -18.82 1.83
C GLU A 166 -32.22 -18.41 3.06
N LEU A 167 -31.58 -17.26 2.92
CA LEU A 167 -30.93 -16.50 3.99
C LEU A 167 -32.04 -15.78 4.77
N SER A 168 -32.54 -16.42 5.83
CA SER A 168 -33.50 -15.83 6.75
C SER A 168 -33.23 -16.35 8.16
N ASP A 169 -32.31 -15.70 8.88
CA ASP A 169 -32.37 -15.45 10.34
C ASP A 169 -30.97 -15.10 10.87
N LEU A 170 -30.58 -13.84 10.66
CA LEU A 170 -29.58 -13.17 11.49
C LEU A 170 -30.28 -12.63 12.75
N SER A 171 -30.51 -13.51 13.73
CA SER A 171 -30.67 -13.06 15.10
C SER A 171 -30.21 -14.16 16.05
N ILE A 172 -29.47 -13.75 17.08
CA ILE A 172 -28.97 -14.54 18.21
C ILE A 172 -27.65 -15.27 17.92
N ILE A 173 -26.53 -14.61 18.23
CA ILE A 173 -25.75 -14.86 19.47
C ILE A 173 -25.05 -13.54 19.80
N GLN A 174 -25.61 -12.85 20.79
CA GLN A 174 -24.90 -11.85 21.56
C GLN A 174 -24.18 -12.64 22.65
N ASN A 175 -22.91 -12.99 22.41
CA ASN A 175 -22.04 -13.53 23.46
C ASN A 175 -21.15 -12.39 23.93
N ASP A 176 -21.52 -11.86 25.09
CA ASP A 176 -20.65 -11.04 25.92
C ASP A 176 -19.46 -11.91 26.37
N CYS A 177 -18.33 -11.73 25.71
CA CYS A 177 -17.04 -12.08 26.26
C CYS A 177 -16.42 -10.79 26.80
N GLU A 178 -16.54 -10.58 28.11
CA GLU A 178 -15.68 -9.68 28.86
C GLU A 178 -14.23 -10.18 28.72
N GLU A 179 -13.46 -9.53 27.84
CA GLU A 179 -12.01 -9.60 27.88
C GLU A 179 -11.51 -8.29 28.50
N ALA A 180 -11.05 -8.40 29.74
CA ALA A 180 -10.44 -7.31 30.49
C ALA A 180 -9.10 -6.95 29.86
N GLY A 181 -9.13 -5.92 29.03
CA GLY A 181 -7.98 -5.22 28.49
C GLY A 181 -8.53 -4.02 27.73
N ASP A 182 -8.59 -2.87 28.39
CA ASP A 182 -9.08 -1.62 27.79
C ASP A 182 -8.28 -1.30 26.50
N PRO A 183 -8.85 -1.45 25.28
CA PRO A 183 -8.13 -1.20 24.04
C PRO A 183 -8.39 0.23 23.54
N THR A 184 -8.75 1.17 24.43
CA THR A 184 -9.26 2.49 24.05
C THR A 184 -8.19 3.42 23.43
N ILE A 185 -6.93 3.01 23.27
CA ILE A 185 -5.90 3.91 22.74
C ILE A 185 -6.06 4.21 21.22
N MET A 186 -6.78 3.41 20.42
CA MET A 186 -6.78 3.61 18.94
C MET A 186 -8.16 3.42 18.26
N ARG A 187 -9.26 3.81 18.92
CA ARG A 187 -10.61 3.74 18.32
C ARG A 187 -10.95 4.96 17.43
N GLU A 188 -10.23 6.06 17.55
CA GLU A 188 -10.41 7.24 16.69
C GLU A 188 -9.60 7.09 15.41
N GLY A 189 -10.28 7.08 14.26
CA GLY A 189 -9.70 6.93 12.93
C GLY A 189 -8.99 8.18 12.44
N ASN A 190 -7.96 8.62 13.18
CA ASN A 190 -6.92 9.61 12.87
C ASN A 190 -6.07 9.79 14.15
N MET A 191 -4.75 10.02 14.17
CA MET A 191 -3.73 10.13 13.12
C MET A 191 -2.36 10.10 13.84
N TRP A 192 -1.38 9.39 13.29
CA TRP A 192 0.08 9.59 13.45
C TRP A 192 0.57 10.00 14.85
N SER A 193 1.10 9.04 15.63
CA SER A 193 1.60 9.33 17.00
C SER A 193 2.96 10.03 16.98
N PRO A 194 3.14 11.22 17.58
CA PRO A 194 4.44 11.89 17.67
C PRO A 194 5.51 11.05 18.39
N GLU A 195 5.07 10.13 19.25
CA GLU A 195 5.90 9.25 20.07
C GLU A 195 6.48 8.09 19.25
N CYS A 196 5.94 7.82 18.05
CA CYS A 196 6.29 6.68 17.21
C CYS A 196 6.78 7.12 15.81
N PRO A 197 7.93 7.81 15.71
CA PRO A 197 8.39 8.39 14.45
C PRO A 197 8.69 7.38 13.34
N SER A 198 9.09 6.15 13.66
CA SER A 198 9.43 5.12 12.68
C SER A 198 8.18 4.38 12.19
N ILE A 199 7.26 4.08 13.11
CA ILE A 199 5.93 3.55 12.75
C ILE A 199 5.21 4.55 11.83
N ASN A 200 5.27 5.85 12.14
CA ASN A 200 4.74 6.90 11.29
C ASN A 200 5.36 6.91 9.89
N GLU A 201 6.67 6.72 9.76
CA GLU A 201 7.34 6.70 8.45
C GLU A 201 6.92 5.49 7.61
N ILE A 202 6.72 4.33 8.23
CA ILE A 202 6.19 3.15 7.54
C ILE A 202 4.74 3.38 7.11
N ALA A 203 3.93 4.03 7.96
CA ALA A 203 2.57 4.41 7.63
C ALA A 203 2.56 5.40 6.44
N ALA A 204 3.48 6.35 6.44
CA ALA A 204 3.69 7.31 5.37
C ALA A 204 3.96 6.63 4.03
N SER A 205 4.90 5.70 4.06
CA SER A 205 5.33 4.95 2.88
C SER A 205 4.17 4.10 2.34
N SER A 206 3.40 3.48 3.24
CA SER A 206 2.19 2.72 2.88
C SER A 206 1.11 3.60 2.25
N GLU A 207 0.81 4.77 2.83
CA GLU A 207 -0.17 5.70 2.25
C GLU A 207 0.29 6.25 0.89
N ILE A 208 1.58 6.56 0.73
CA ILE A 208 2.14 7.00 -0.54
C ILE A 208 2.04 5.90 -1.58
N PHE A 209 2.37 4.65 -1.22
CA PHE A 209 2.23 3.51 -2.12
C PHE A 209 0.81 3.38 -2.65
N ASP A 210 -0.21 3.48 -1.79
CA ASP A 210 -1.62 3.42 -2.24
C ASP A 210 -1.97 4.58 -3.20
N ILE A 211 -1.41 5.77 -2.97
CA ILE A 211 -1.60 6.93 -3.86
C ILE A 211 -0.95 6.65 -5.22
N LEU A 212 0.30 6.18 -5.21
CA LEU A 212 1.03 5.82 -6.43
C LEU A 212 0.30 4.73 -7.19
N GLU A 213 -0.12 3.67 -6.51
CA GLU A 213 -0.85 2.56 -7.10
C GLU A 213 -2.13 3.04 -7.76
N SER A 214 -2.94 3.84 -7.05
CA SER A 214 -4.18 4.39 -7.61
C SER A 214 -3.93 5.26 -8.85
N VAL A 215 -3.00 6.21 -8.77
CA VAL A 215 -2.68 7.14 -9.87
C VAL A 215 -2.08 6.39 -11.05
N CYS A 216 -1.12 5.51 -10.82
CA CYS A 216 -0.42 4.79 -11.89
C CYS A 216 -1.35 3.83 -12.61
N HIS A 217 -2.26 3.14 -11.92
CA HIS A 217 -3.26 2.29 -12.55
C HIS A 217 -4.25 3.10 -13.42
N VAL A 218 -4.76 4.22 -12.89
CA VAL A 218 -5.72 5.07 -13.62
C VAL A 218 -5.11 5.63 -14.90
N TYR A 219 -3.87 6.11 -14.84
CA TYR A 219 -3.18 6.75 -15.96
C TYR A 219 -2.24 5.83 -16.75
N LYS A 220 -2.19 4.54 -16.40
CA LYS A 220 -1.34 3.51 -17.02
C LYS A 220 0.14 3.93 -17.05
N LEU A 221 0.62 4.49 -15.95
CA LEU A 221 2.00 4.92 -15.80
C LEU A 221 2.90 3.68 -15.63
N PRO A 222 4.05 3.59 -16.33
CA PRO A 222 4.94 2.43 -16.24
C PRO A 222 5.61 2.28 -14.87
N LEU A 223 5.96 3.41 -14.24
CA LEU A 223 6.80 3.46 -13.04
C LEU A 223 6.56 4.77 -12.28
N ALA A 224 6.57 4.70 -10.96
CA ALA A 224 6.71 5.86 -10.09
C ALA A 224 7.67 5.56 -8.92
N LEU A 225 8.59 6.49 -8.66
CA LEU A 225 9.53 6.45 -7.55
C LEU A 225 9.10 7.43 -6.45
N THR A 226 9.37 7.07 -5.19
CA THR A 226 9.28 8.01 -4.07
C THR A 226 10.68 8.32 -3.56
N TRP A 227 11.05 9.59 -3.57
CA TRP A 227 12.27 10.09 -2.98
C TRP A 227 11.98 10.79 -1.65
N ILE A 228 12.82 10.56 -0.65
CA ILE A 228 12.73 11.17 0.67
C ILE A 228 13.93 12.09 0.88
N SER A 229 13.65 13.33 1.28
CA SER A 229 14.65 14.28 1.78
C SER A 229 14.35 14.57 3.25
N ASP A 230 15.20 14.10 4.16
CA ASP A 230 15.15 14.50 5.56
C ASP A 230 15.89 15.85 5.70
N GLY A 231 15.19 16.89 6.18
CA GLY A 231 15.76 18.23 6.31
C GLY A 231 16.75 18.39 7.47
N ARG A 232 17.13 17.30 8.14
CA ARG A 232 18.13 17.29 9.22
C ARG A 232 19.52 17.62 8.68
N GLU A 233 20.35 18.19 9.54
CA GLU A 233 21.72 18.59 9.19
C GLU A 233 22.61 17.39 8.81
N THR A 234 22.31 16.22 9.37
CA THR A 234 23.04 14.96 9.12
C THR A 234 22.82 14.35 7.74
N THR A 235 21.86 14.86 6.98
CA THR A 235 21.47 14.36 5.64
C THR A 235 21.83 15.35 4.54
N LYS A 236 22.73 16.29 4.84
CA LYS A 236 23.32 17.21 3.87
C LYS A 236 24.69 16.71 3.41
N ASN A 237 25.04 17.01 2.16
CA ASN A 237 26.38 16.76 1.66
C ASN A 237 27.39 17.80 2.22
N SER A 238 28.68 17.67 1.85
CA SER A 238 29.74 18.61 2.25
C SER A 238 29.46 20.06 1.87
N ASP A 239 28.63 20.26 0.85
CA ASP A 239 28.28 21.57 0.30
C ASP A 239 26.97 22.11 0.91
N GLY A 240 26.37 21.40 1.86
CA GLY A 240 25.15 21.80 2.56
C GLY A 240 23.85 21.54 1.80
N LYS A 241 23.90 20.85 0.66
CA LYS A 241 22.72 20.45 -0.12
C LYS A 241 22.03 19.25 0.51
N ASN A 242 20.69 19.22 0.46
CA ASN A 242 19.94 18.07 0.92
C ASN A 242 20.15 16.86 0.00
N LEU A 243 20.23 15.67 0.59
CA LEU A 243 20.30 14.40 -0.13
C LEU A 243 18.92 13.75 -0.21
N LEU A 244 18.58 13.19 -1.37
CA LEU A 244 17.37 12.45 -1.63
C LEU A 244 17.68 10.96 -1.77
N ARG A 245 16.88 10.12 -1.11
CA ARG A 245 16.98 8.65 -1.16
C ARG A 245 15.66 8.04 -1.61
N VAL A 246 15.74 6.96 -2.38
CA VAL A 246 14.54 6.20 -2.76
C VAL A 246 13.97 5.49 -1.53
N GLU A 247 12.66 5.64 -1.33
CA GLU A 247 11.88 4.79 -0.43
C GLU A 247 11.33 3.61 -1.22
N GLU A 248 12.07 2.50 -1.22
CA GLU A 248 11.76 1.31 -2.01
C GLU A 248 10.34 0.77 -1.74
N THR A 249 9.87 0.89 -0.50
CA THR A 249 8.54 0.41 -0.07
C THR A 249 7.39 1.26 -0.60
N ALA A 250 7.71 2.48 -1.04
CA ALA A 250 6.77 3.44 -1.59
C ALA A 250 7.04 3.69 -3.09
N CYS A 251 7.44 2.66 -3.84
CA CYS A 251 7.60 2.75 -5.30
C CYS A 251 6.58 1.87 -6.02
N TYR A 252 6.06 2.33 -7.15
CA TYR A 252 5.15 1.56 -8.01
C TYR A 252 5.83 1.20 -9.32
N PHE A 253 5.69 -0.05 -9.77
CA PHE A 253 6.15 -0.47 -11.09
C PHE A 253 5.21 -1.54 -11.67
N ASN A 254 4.90 -1.43 -12.96
CA ASN A 254 3.96 -2.31 -13.66
C ASN A 254 4.63 -3.50 -14.37
N ASP A 255 5.96 -3.49 -14.52
CA ASP A 255 6.73 -4.54 -15.17
C ASP A 255 7.84 -5.03 -14.23
N LEU A 256 8.03 -6.35 -14.14
CA LEU A 256 9.14 -6.97 -13.40
C LEU A 256 10.50 -6.46 -13.91
N GLY A 257 10.59 -6.06 -15.17
CA GLY A 257 11.80 -5.42 -15.72
C GLY A 257 12.16 -4.10 -15.04
N ALA A 258 11.19 -3.35 -14.51
CA ALA A 258 11.43 -2.07 -13.86
C ALA A 258 11.97 -2.20 -12.43
N THR A 259 11.93 -3.40 -11.81
CA THR A 259 12.53 -3.64 -10.49
C THR A 259 14.03 -3.36 -10.49
N GLU A 260 14.77 -3.72 -11.56
CA GLU A 260 16.20 -3.44 -11.69
C GLU A 260 16.47 -1.93 -11.67
N PHE A 261 15.61 -1.12 -12.30
CA PHE A 261 15.75 0.33 -12.29
C PHE A 261 15.54 0.93 -10.89
N VAL A 262 14.52 0.47 -10.16
CA VAL A 262 14.29 0.90 -8.77
C VAL A 262 15.49 0.55 -7.89
N GLU A 263 16.04 -0.66 -8.03
CA GLU A 263 17.21 -1.11 -7.26
C GLU A 263 18.46 -0.27 -7.59
N ILE A 264 18.65 0.13 -8.85
CA ILE A 264 19.71 1.06 -9.23
C ILE A 264 19.48 2.42 -8.56
N CYS A 265 18.30 3.02 -8.70
CA CYS A 265 18.00 4.32 -8.09
C CYS A 265 18.14 4.28 -6.56
N ALA A 266 17.77 3.18 -5.90
CA ALA A 266 17.92 3.00 -4.47
C ALA A 266 19.39 2.84 -4.00
N GLY A 267 20.30 2.50 -4.92
CA GLY A 267 21.73 2.39 -4.65
C GLY A 267 22.47 3.73 -4.60
N PHE A 268 21.84 4.85 -4.99
CA PHE A 268 22.49 6.15 -5.09
C PHE A 268 21.64 7.28 -4.47
N ASP A 269 22.31 8.17 -3.74
CA ASP A 269 21.70 9.41 -3.26
C ASP A 269 21.69 10.46 -4.39
N LEU A 270 20.59 11.18 -4.57
CA LEU A 270 20.54 12.38 -5.43
C LEU A 270 20.79 13.63 -4.59
N GLU A 271 21.52 14.60 -5.14
CA GLU A 271 21.60 15.92 -4.52
C GLU A 271 20.39 16.80 -4.87
N GLU A 272 20.11 17.75 -4.00
CA GLU A 272 19.23 18.88 -4.31
C GLU A 272 19.62 19.54 -5.64
N GLY A 273 18.65 19.68 -6.55
CA GLY A 273 18.85 20.18 -7.91
C GLY A 273 19.30 19.14 -8.94
N GLN A 274 19.64 17.91 -8.55
CA GLN A 274 19.93 16.81 -9.47
C GLN A 274 18.68 15.99 -9.81
N GLY A 275 18.63 15.55 -11.07
CA GLY A 275 17.56 14.78 -11.65
C GLY A 275 16.22 15.47 -11.65
N VAL A 276 15.19 14.71 -12.02
CA VAL A 276 13.81 15.21 -11.98
C VAL A 276 13.39 15.44 -10.52
N ALA A 277 13.70 14.50 -9.64
CA ALA A 277 13.36 14.57 -8.21
C ALA A 277 14.02 15.73 -7.46
N GLY A 278 15.33 15.92 -7.57
CA GLY A 278 16.04 17.01 -6.87
C GLY A 278 15.65 18.39 -7.39
N LYS A 279 15.30 18.53 -8.68
CA LYS A 279 14.70 19.76 -9.22
C LYS A 279 13.27 19.96 -8.73
N GLY A 280 12.49 18.88 -8.57
CA GLY A 280 11.17 18.90 -7.95
C GLY A 280 11.19 19.30 -6.47
N LEU A 281 12.25 18.94 -5.73
CA LEU A 281 12.42 19.38 -4.33
C LEU A 281 12.50 20.91 -4.21
N LEU A 282 13.17 21.58 -5.15
CA LEU A 282 13.36 23.03 -5.22
C LEU A 282 12.10 23.77 -5.73
N SER A 283 11.51 23.26 -6.80
CA SER A 283 10.43 23.94 -7.55
C SER A 283 9.02 23.49 -7.13
N ASN A 284 8.92 22.52 -6.22
CA ASN A 284 7.72 21.77 -5.85
C ASN A 284 7.16 20.85 -6.96
N ILE A 285 7.20 21.26 -8.22
CA ILE A 285 6.83 20.45 -9.38
C ILE A 285 7.83 20.68 -10.49
N TYR A 286 8.38 19.60 -11.06
CA TYR A 286 9.30 19.68 -12.19
C TYR A 286 8.96 18.64 -13.25
N PHE A 287 8.68 19.08 -14.47
CA PHE A 287 8.33 18.22 -15.61
C PHE A 287 9.45 18.24 -16.66
N VAL A 288 9.78 17.04 -17.17
CA VAL A 288 10.73 16.82 -18.26
C VAL A 288 10.02 16.03 -19.37
N PRO A 289 9.89 16.59 -20.59
CA PRO A 289 9.25 15.90 -21.71
C PRO A 289 9.97 14.62 -22.15
N ASP A 290 11.30 14.65 -22.11
CA ASP A 290 12.18 13.50 -22.39
C ASP A 290 13.46 13.60 -21.53
N VAL A 291 13.67 12.61 -20.66
CA VAL A 291 14.85 12.54 -19.79
C VAL A 291 16.14 12.31 -20.59
N SER A 292 16.04 11.79 -21.81
CA SER A 292 17.18 11.57 -22.71
C SER A 292 17.84 12.89 -23.14
N ASP A 293 17.11 14.01 -23.04
CA ASP A 293 17.63 15.35 -23.34
C ASP A 293 18.49 15.92 -22.19
N LEU A 294 18.54 15.25 -21.04
CA LEU A 294 19.31 15.67 -19.88
C LEU A 294 20.76 15.18 -19.97
N TYR A 295 21.69 16.00 -19.46
CA TYR A 295 23.07 15.57 -19.32
C TYR A 295 23.24 14.61 -18.13
N PRO A 296 24.15 13.62 -18.19
CA PRO A 296 24.41 12.71 -17.07
C PRO A 296 24.79 13.41 -15.76
N ALA A 297 25.40 14.60 -15.83
CA ALA A 297 25.69 15.42 -14.64
C ALA A 297 24.43 16.00 -13.98
N ASP A 298 23.40 16.28 -14.79
CA ASP A 298 22.12 16.81 -14.34
C ASP A 298 21.13 15.70 -13.98
N TYR A 299 21.23 14.51 -14.61
CA TYR A 299 20.41 13.35 -14.28
C TYR A 299 21.28 12.08 -14.32
N PRO A 300 21.77 11.62 -13.14
CA PRO A 300 22.68 10.48 -13.04
C PRO A 300 22.12 9.17 -13.61
N PHE A 301 20.81 9.04 -13.74
CA PHE A 301 20.11 7.84 -14.22
C PHE A 301 19.68 7.91 -15.68
N VAL A 302 20.19 8.88 -16.47
CA VAL A 302 19.73 9.09 -17.85
C VAL A 302 19.91 7.85 -18.74
N TYR A 303 21.03 7.15 -18.61
CA TYR A 303 21.32 5.97 -19.41
C TYR A 303 20.42 4.79 -19.02
N GLU A 304 20.24 4.59 -17.73
CA GLU A 304 19.37 3.57 -17.17
C GLU A 304 17.92 3.84 -17.58
N ALA A 305 17.42 5.07 -17.40
CA ALA A 305 16.07 5.45 -17.79
C ALA A 305 15.81 5.17 -19.28
N TRP A 306 16.77 5.52 -20.15
CA TRP A 306 16.71 5.20 -21.57
C TRP A 306 16.68 3.70 -21.85
N LYS A 307 17.55 2.91 -21.19
CA LYS A 307 17.60 1.43 -21.28
C LYS A 307 16.24 0.79 -20.93
N PHE A 308 15.53 1.34 -19.94
CA PHE A 308 14.20 0.88 -19.53
C PHE A 308 13.04 1.51 -20.32
N GLY A 309 13.32 2.30 -21.36
CA GLY A 309 12.29 2.91 -22.21
C GLY A 309 11.48 4.01 -21.49
N LEU A 310 12.05 4.60 -20.44
CA LEU A 310 11.48 5.71 -19.70
C LEU A 310 11.90 7.02 -20.40
N HIS A 311 10.93 7.85 -20.78
CA HIS A 311 11.18 9.07 -21.55
C HIS A 311 10.66 10.31 -20.81
N GLY A 312 9.34 10.51 -20.75
CA GLY A 312 8.79 11.65 -20.00
C GLY A 312 8.77 11.38 -18.49
N ALA A 313 9.05 12.39 -17.68
CA ALA A 313 9.00 12.28 -16.22
C ALA A 313 8.50 13.57 -15.57
N VAL A 314 7.78 13.45 -14.44
CA VAL A 314 7.41 14.58 -13.59
C VAL A 314 7.69 14.25 -12.13
N ALA A 315 8.34 15.17 -11.42
CA ALA A 315 8.50 15.12 -9.97
C ALA A 315 7.49 16.07 -9.31
N ILE A 316 6.78 15.57 -8.30
CA ILE A 316 5.79 16.32 -7.52
C ILE A 316 6.11 16.18 -6.04
N LYS A 317 6.33 17.31 -5.37
CA LYS A 317 6.65 17.37 -3.94
C LYS A 317 5.38 17.23 -3.10
N LEU A 318 5.39 16.26 -2.20
CA LEU A 318 4.40 16.04 -1.15
C LEU A 318 5.00 16.37 0.21
N ARG A 319 4.18 17.01 1.06
CA ARG A 319 4.48 17.15 2.48
C ARG A 319 3.40 16.49 3.30
N ASN A 320 3.84 15.81 4.36
CA ASN A 320 2.91 15.32 5.35
C ASN A 320 2.41 16.49 6.23
N THR A 321 1.12 16.50 6.49
CA THR A 321 0.43 17.48 7.35
C THR A 321 0.98 17.54 8.77
N TYR A 322 1.46 16.41 9.31
CA TYR A 322 1.93 16.26 10.69
C TYR A 322 3.46 16.33 10.82
N ARG A 323 4.20 16.01 9.75
CA ARG A 323 5.66 15.94 9.78
C ARG A 323 6.26 16.94 8.80
N SER A 324 6.59 18.13 9.32
CA SER A 324 7.13 19.25 8.53
C SER A 324 8.61 19.12 8.15
N SER A 325 9.34 18.14 8.69
CA SER A 325 10.80 18.02 8.50
C SER A 325 11.22 17.08 7.37
N VAL A 326 10.29 16.33 6.78
CA VAL A 326 10.58 15.35 5.74
C VAL A 326 9.77 15.71 4.49
N ASP A 327 10.48 15.92 3.39
CA ASP A 327 9.88 16.14 2.07
C ASP A 327 9.86 14.82 1.29
N TYR A 328 8.71 14.51 0.69
CA TYR A 328 8.54 13.37 -0.20
C TYR A 328 8.41 13.88 -1.63
N ILE A 329 9.10 13.29 -2.59
CA ILE A 329 9.04 13.67 -3.99
C ILE A 329 8.61 12.45 -4.79
N LEU A 330 7.44 12.54 -5.42
CA LEU A 330 6.91 11.49 -6.29
C LEU A 330 7.38 11.75 -7.72
N GLU A 331 8.26 10.90 -8.24
CA GLU A 331 8.71 10.95 -9.64
C GLU A 331 7.92 9.95 -10.47
N PHE A 332 6.98 10.45 -11.26
CA PHE A 332 6.17 9.66 -12.19
C PHE A 332 6.80 9.64 -13.57
N PHE A 333 6.98 8.45 -14.14
CA PHE A 333 7.35 8.30 -15.55
C PHE A 333 6.09 8.19 -16.42
N LEU A 334 6.09 8.89 -17.54
CA LEU A 334 4.95 8.99 -18.43
C LEU A 334 4.94 7.86 -19.48
N PRO A 335 3.76 7.48 -20.01
CA PRO A 335 3.68 6.43 -21.02
C PRO A 335 4.48 6.77 -22.28
N SER A 336 5.34 5.84 -22.73
CA SER A 336 6.23 6.02 -23.89
C SER A 336 5.50 6.23 -25.23
N LYS A 337 4.22 5.86 -25.32
CA LYS A 337 3.40 6.06 -26.52
C LYS A 337 3.01 7.53 -26.75
N MET A 338 3.06 8.38 -25.72
CA MET A 338 2.75 9.80 -25.84
C MET A 338 3.91 10.54 -26.49
N ARG A 339 3.68 11.12 -27.67
CA ARG A 339 4.73 11.81 -28.45
C ARG A 339 4.67 13.32 -28.30
N GLU A 340 3.47 13.88 -28.21
CA GLU A 340 3.30 15.33 -28.16
C GLU A 340 3.54 15.87 -26.75
N ILE A 341 4.32 16.95 -26.66
CA ILE A 341 4.62 17.62 -25.38
C ILE A 341 3.33 18.14 -24.73
N SER A 342 2.38 18.63 -25.53
CA SER A 342 1.09 19.12 -25.06
C SER A 342 0.25 18.03 -24.39
N GLU A 343 0.24 16.81 -24.94
CA GLU A 343 -0.45 15.66 -24.34
C GLU A 343 0.20 15.25 -23.02
N LYS A 344 1.55 15.18 -22.98
CA LYS A 344 2.30 14.89 -21.75
C LYS A 344 2.02 15.94 -20.67
N GLN A 345 2.01 17.22 -21.02
CA GLN A 345 1.72 18.31 -20.09
C GLN A 345 0.28 18.24 -19.56
N LEU A 346 -0.70 17.91 -20.41
CA LEU A 346 -2.08 17.71 -19.98
C LEU A 346 -2.21 16.55 -18.98
N LEU A 347 -1.49 15.45 -19.23
CA LEU A 347 -1.44 14.33 -18.30
C LEU A 347 -0.83 14.74 -16.95
N VAL A 348 0.26 15.49 -16.95
CA VAL A 348 0.88 16.04 -15.73
C VAL A 348 -0.12 16.89 -14.93
N ASN A 349 -0.85 17.78 -15.59
CA ASN A 349 -1.87 18.61 -14.93
C ASN A 349 -3.01 17.76 -14.34
N THR A 350 -3.37 16.69 -15.04
CA THR A 350 -4.41 15.75 -14.60
C THR A 350 -3.96 14.94 -13.38
N ILE A 351 -2.72 14.42 -13.40
CA ILE A 351 -2.10 13.71 -12.26
C ILE A 351 -2.07 14.64 -11.03
N SER A 352 -1.56 15.85 -11.20
CA SER A 352 -1.50 16.88 -10.14
C SER A 352 -2.88 17.14 -9.52
N SER A 353 -3.90 17.32 -10.36
CA SER A 353 -5.28 17.53 -9.90
C SER A 353 -5.84 16.33 -9.13
N THR A 354 -5.51 15.11 -9.57
CA THR A 354 -5.95 13.88 -8.91
C THR A 354 -5.24 13.68 -7.57
N LEU A 355 -3.93 13.95 -7.49
CA LEU A 355 -3.18 13.92 -6.24
C LEU A 355 -3.77 14.89 -5.21
N GLN A 356 -4.17 16.08 -5.63
CA GLN A 356 -4.83 17.04 -4.73
C GLN A 356 -6.15 16.52 -4.19
N LYS A 357 -6.97 15.90 -5.05
CA LYS A 357 -8.25 15.31 -4.65
C LYS A 357 -8.05 14.09 -3.74
N ASN A 358 -7.00 13.31 -3.98
CA ASN A 358 -6.68 12.08 -3.27
C ASN A 358 -5.71 12.26 -2.10
N ARG A 359 -5.53 13.48 -1.58
CA ARG A 359 -4.56 13.78 -0.50
C ARG A 359 -4.87 13.18 0.88
N ARG A 360 -5.96 12.41 1.00
CA ARG A 360 -6.41 11.66 2.20
C ARG A 360 -6.36 12.44 3.53
N ASN A 361 -6.46 13.78 3.49
CA ASN A 361 -6.24 14.73 4.60
C ASN A 361 -4.84 14.72 5.25
N SER A 362 -4.02 13.68 5.04
CA SER A 362 -2.66 13.55 5.56
C SER A 362 -1.61 14.28 4.72
N TRP A 363 -1.92 14.64 3.47
CA TRP A 363 -0.92 15.12 2.51
C TRP A 363 -1.23 16.52 1.96
N ILE A 364 -0.16 17.26 1.68
CA ILE A 364 -0.16 18.55 0.99
C ILE A 364 0.64 18.39 -0.29
N VAL A 365 -0.03 18.55 -1.44
CA VAL A 365 0.63 18.60 -2.75
C VAL A 365 1.18 20.01 -2.96
N CYS A 366 2.50 20.14 -3.03
CA CYS A 366 3.16 21.44 -3.14
C CYS A 366 3.18 21.92 -4.61
N GLY A 367 3.18 23.24 -4.82
CA GLY A 367 3.35 23.83 -6.16
C GLY A 367 2.10 23.94 -7.01
N ILE A 368 0.94 23.59 -6.47
CA ILE A 368 -0.35 23.81 -7.14
C ILE A 368 -1.07 24.89 -6.33
N ASP A 369 -1.20 26.09 -6.91
CA ASP A 369 -1.98 27.15 -6.29
C ASP A 369 -3.43 26.69 -6.14
N LEU A 370 -3.99 26.85 -4.93
CA LEU A 370 -5.36 26.48 -4.56
C LEU A 370 -6.46 27.23 -5.36
N ASN A 371 -6.09 28.07 -6.33
CA ASN A 371 -6.98 29.01 -6.99
C ASN A 371 -7.51 28.56 -8.37
N VAL A 372 -7.18 27.36 -8.86
CA VAL A 372 -7.73 26.91 -10.16
C VAL A 372 -9.09 26.20 -10.01
N ALA A 373 -9.44 25.74 -8.80
CA ALA A 373 -10.76 25.13 -8.56
C ALA A 373 -11.91 26.15 -8.58
N ASP A 374 -11.65 27.41 -8.21
CA ASP A 374 -12.66 28.49 -8.27
C ASP A 374 -12.73 29.17 -9.65
N ALA A 375 -11.66 29.14 -10.44
CA ALA A 375 -11.65 29.74 -11.78
C ALA A 375 -12.57 29.00 -12.77
N VAL A 376 -12.78 27.69 -12.60
CA VAL A 376 -13.69 26.92 -13.48
C VAL A 376 -15.17 27.15 -13.12
N ALA A 377 -15.46 27.49 -11.86
CA ALA A 377 -16.80 27.86 -11.42
C ALA A 377 -17.22 29.25 -11.95
N GLU A 378 -16.29 30.21 -12.04
CA GLU A 378 -16.59 31.54 -12.61
C GLU A 378 -16.72 31.55 -14.13
N VAL A 379 -15.99 30.71 -14.86
CA VAL A 379 -16.11 30.64 -16.33
C VAL A 379 -17.46 30.06 -16.76
N THR A 380 -17.98 29.06 -16.04
CA THR A 380 -19.31 28.49 -16.33
C THR A 380 -20.47 29.40 -15.93
N ALA A 381 -20.28 30.29 -14.94
CA ALA A 381 -21.27 31.31 -14.56
C ALA A 381 -21.28 32.51 -15.53
N ALA A 382 -20.10 32.92 -16.04
CA ALA A 382 -19.98 34.00 -17.01
C ALA A 382 -20.60 33.64 -18.38
N GLU A 383 -20.43 32.39 -18.84
CA GLU A 383 -21.02 31.93 -20.11
C GLU A 383 -22.55 31.76 -20.07
N MET A 384 -23.15 31.58 -18.88
CA MET A 384 -24.62 31.51 -18.70
C MET A 384 -25.31 32.87 -18.52
N SER A 385 -24.56 33.97 -18.36
CA SER A 385 -25.13 35.33 -18.22
C SER A 385 -25.03 36.19 -19.51
N GLY A 386 -24.31 35.71 -20.53
CA GLY A 386 -24.07 36.43 -21.79
C GLY A 386 -25.17 36.36 -22.85
N ILE A 387 -26.27 35.62 -22.61
CA ILE A 387 -27.41 35.57 -23.56
C ILE A 387 -28.47 36.59 -23.14
N THR A 388 -28.18 37.88 -23.35
CA THR A 388 -29.23 38.89 -23.55
C THR A 388 -29.21 39.34 -25.00
N LEU A 389 -30.35 39.09 -25.65
CA LEU A 389 -30.66 39.28 -27.06
C LEU A 389 -30.31 40.70 -27.57
N MET A 390 -29.54 40.75 -28.66
CA MET A 390 -29.38 41.92 -29.53
C MET A 390 -30.67 42.16 -30.37
N PRO A 391 -30.88 43.39 -30.88
CA PRO A 391 -32.20 43.96 -31.15
C PRO A 391 -32.78 43.59 -32.52
N LYS A 392 -34.11 43.59 -32.62
CA LYS A 392 -34.81 43.50 -33.91
C LYS A 392 -34.70 44.82 -34.68
N SER A 393 -34.18 44.71 -35.89
CA SER A 393 -34.24 45.73 -36.94
C SER A 393 -35.62 45.76 -37.61
N GLY A 394 -36.02 46.94 -38.08
CA GLY A 394 -37.04 47.09 -39.13
C GLY A 394 -38.14 48.10 -38.83
N ASN A 395 -37.94 49.37 -39.21
CA ASN A 395 -38.89 50.06 -40.08
C ASN A 395 -38.27 51.32 -40.71
N SER A 396 -38.64 51.49 -41.97
CA SER A 396 -38.16 52.43 -43.00
C SER A 396 -38.65 53.89 -42.79
N PRO A 397 -38.24 54.86 -43.65
CA PRO A 397 -38.10 56.27 -43.30
C PRO A 397 -39.31 57.13 -43.69
N SER A 398 -39.46 58.28 -43.04
CA SER A 398 -40.25 59.39 -43.57
C SER A 398 -39.74 60.73 -43.04
N ALA A 399 -39.60 61.65 -43.99
CA ALA A 399 -39.17 63.03 -43.86
C ALA A 399 -39.96 63.84 -42.83
N SER A 400 -39.32 64.86 -42.23
CA SER A 400 -39.65 66.28 -42.43
C SER A 400 -39.15 67.16 -41.27
N ASN A 401 -38.36 68.18 -41.62
CA ASN A 401 -38.44 69.57 -41.19
C ASN A 401 -38.40 69.99 -39.69
N VAL A 402 -37.52 70.99 -39.45
CA VAL A 402 -37.72 72.21 -38.60
C VAL A 402 -37.63 71.93 -37.08
N ASP A 403 -36.82 72.60 -36.24
CA ASP A 403 -36.05 73.86 -36.24
C ASP A 403 -34.68 73.65 -35.56
#